data_AF-A0A0N1NVJ6-F1
#
_entry.id   AF-A0A0N1NVJ6-F1
#
_cell.length_a   1.000
_cell.length_b   1.000
_cell.length_c   1.000
_cell.angle_alpha   90.00
_cell.angle_beta   90.00
_cell.angle_gamma   90.00
#
_symmetry.space_group_name_H-M   'P 1'
#
loop_
_entity.id
_entity.type
_entity.pdbx_description
1 polymer ?
#
loop_
_entity_poly.entity_id
_entity_poly.type
_entity_poly.pdbx_seq_one_letter_code
_entity_poly.pdbx_strand_id
1 'polypeptide(L)'
;MTPVDPCPIADRQVCLATRDLSRAVLRRLSVTAAGIEPRIKTIVATRTDGPGEYALWRLHADDGRLLLQFDLLKKPDTAWDALTEDASFLARLANLRTHPPGYFYVHPLPDPRDVAIPLPSNPRGLAPRTIGTLQ
;
A
#
# COMPACT_ATOMS: atom_id res chain seq x y z
N MET A 1 19.45 -8.07 18.41
CA MET A 1 19.89 -7.40 17.18
C MET A 1 19.06 -6.13 17.03
N THR A 2 19.67 -4.96 17.08
CA THR A 2 19.00 -3.70 16.72
C THR A 2 18.63 -3.77 15.24
N PRO A 3 17.39 -3.37 14.84
CA PRO A 3 17.05 -3.28 13.43
C PRO A 3 18.06 -2.35 12.77
N VAL A 4 18.73 -2.82 11.72
CA VAL A 4 19.59 -1.96 10.90
C VAL A 4 18.69 -0.88 10.33
N ASP A 5 18.96 0.39 10.69
CA ASP A 5 18.26 1.54 10.10
C ASP A 5 18.53 1.49 8.59
N PRO A 6 17.53 1.18 7.76
CA PRO A 6 17.74 1.00 6.32
C PRO A 6 17.92 2.35 5.62
N CYS A 7 18.01 3.44 6.39
CA CYS A 7 18.35 4.77 5.93
C CYS A 7 19.82 5.09 6.25
N PRO A 8 20.70 5.13 5.23
CA PRO A 8 22.07 5.59 5.42
C PRO A 8 22.07 7.02 5.99
N ILE A 9 23.06 7.35 6.83
CA ILE A 9 23.14 8.65 7.53
C ILE A 9 23.05 9.85 6.58
N ALA A 10 23.67 9.74 5.39
CA ALA A 10 23.65 10.78 4.36
C ALA A 10 22.25 11.06 3.78
N ASP A 11 21.32 10.10 3.90
CA ASP A 11 19.97 10.16 3.35
C ASP A 11 18.89 10.29 4.44
N ARG A 12 19.27 10.42 5.71
CA ARG A 12 18.35 10.30 6.85
C ARG A 12 17.18 11.27 6.78
N GLN A 13 17.41 12.52 6.41
CA GLN A 13 16.34 13.52 6.27
C GLN A 13 15.36 13.16 5.15
N VAL A 14 15.87 12.75 3.99
CA VAL A 14 15.03 12.33 2.86
C VAL A 14 14.24 11.09 3.23
N CYS A 15 14.89 10.12 3.86
CA CYS A 15 14.26 8.91 4.37
C CYS A 15 13.12 9.18 5.36
N LEU A 16 13.33 10.08 6.32
CA LEU A 16 12.31 10.48 7.28
C LEU A 16 11.15 11.17 6.57
N ALA A 17 11.44 12.10 5.65
CA ALA A 17 10.42 12.77 4.84
C ALA A 17 9.62 11.78 4.00
N THR A 18 10.27 10.81 3.35
CA THR A 18 9.63 9.73 2.61
C THR A 18 8.75 8.89 3.53
N ARG A 19 9.22 8.53 4.73
CA ARG A 19 8.45 7.75 5.69
C ARG A 19 7.20 8.49 6.17
N ASP A 20 7.33 9.77 6.47
CA ASP A 20 6.23 10.61 6.94
C ASP A 20 5.21 10.84 5.81
N LEU A 21 5.69 10.98 4.57
CA LEU A 21 4.85 11.03 3.38
C LEU A 21 4.11 9.70 3.15
N SER A 22 4.81 8.56 3.17
CA SER A 22 4.21 7.22 3.06
C SER A 22 3.14 7.00 4.14
N ARG A 23 3.40 7.48 5.35
CA ARG A 23 2.44 7.42 6.47
C ARG A 23 1.21 8.29 6.22
N ALA A 24 1.38 9.51 5.71
CA ALA A 24 0.26 10.39 5.38
C ALA A 24 -0.61 9.81 4.25
N VAL A 25 0.02 9.25 3.23
CA VAL A 25 -0.64 8.58 2.11
C VAL A 25 -1.39 7.34 2.60
N LEU A 26 -0.76 6.49 3.41
CA LEU A 26 -1.41 5.32 3.99
C LEU A 26 -2.67 5.69 4.81
N ARG A 27 -2.63 6.79 5.55
CA ARG A 27 -3.79 7.31 6.29
C ARG A 27 -4.91 7.74 5.34
N ARG A 28 -4.59 8.50 4.29
CA ARG A 28 -5.58 8.91 3.28
C ARG A 28 -6.22 7.70 2.61
N LEU A 29 -5.40 6.77 2.15
CA LEU A 29 -5.81 5.52 1.53
C LEU A 29 -6.69 4.67 2.47
N SER A 30 -6.39 4.64 3.77
CA SER A 30 -7.24 3.96 4.78
C SER A 30 -8.61 4.60 4.96
N VAL A 31 -8.67 5.94 4.95
CA VAL A 31 -9.94 6.68 5.05
C VAL A 31 -10.79 6.46 3.80
N THR A 32 -10.20 6.55 2.61
CA THR A 32 -10.88 6.30 1.33
C THR A 32 -11.42 4.87 1.27
N ALA A 33 -10.59 3.87 1.62
CA ALA A 33 -11.02 2.47 1.64
C ALA A 33 -12.18 2.24 2.62
N ALA A 34 -12.12 2.83 3.83
CA ALA A 34 -13.18 2.71 4.81
C ALA A 34 -14.50 3.37 4.38
N GLY A 35 -14.42 4.42 3.55
CA GLY A 35 -15.60 5.06 2.93
C GLY A 35 -16.29 4.20 1.88
N ILE A 36 -15.57 3.28 1.22
CA ILE A 36 -16.11 2.33 0.25
C ILE A 36 -16.67 1.09 0.97
N GLU A 37 -15.85 0.44 1.79
CA GLU A 37 -16.22 -0.74 2.57
C GLU A 37 -15.31 -0.83 3.82
N PRO A 38 -15.86 -0.63 5.04
CA PRO A 38 -15.07 -0.54 6.28
C PRO A 38 -14.29 -1.81 6.63
N ARG A 39 -14.70 -2.97 6.07
CA ARG A 39 -14.00 -4.24 6.26
C ARG A 39 -12.73 -4.37 5.43
N ILE A 40 -12.46 -3.48 4.46
CA ILE A 40 -11.20 -3.50 3.70
C ILE A 40 -10.03 -3.28 4.65
N LYS A 41 -9.05 -4.19 4.60
CA LYS A 41 -7.82 -4.16 5.41
C LYS A 41 -6.55 -4.44 4.62
N THR A 42 -6.63 -4.95 3.41
CA THR A 42 -5.47 -5.10 2.54
C THR A 42 -5.82 -4.69 1.12
N ILE A 43 -4.96 -3.89 0.51
CA ILE A 43 -5.07 -3.47 -0.88
C ILE A 43 -4.00 -4.20 -1.70
N VAL A 44 -4.39 -4.82 -2.81
CA VAL A 44 -3.44 -5.45 -3.74
C VAL A 44 -3.43 -4.65 -5.04
N ALA A 45 -2.23 -4.20 -5.40
CA ALA A 45 -1.98 -3.46 -6.62
C ALA A 45 -0.90 -4.18 -7.45
N THR A 46 -1.02 -4.11 -8.77
CA THR A 46 -0.09 -4.75 -9.70
C THR A 46 0.54 -3.68 -10.57
N ARG A 47 1.86 -3.73 -10.70
CA ARG A 47 2.61 -2.85 -11.58
C ARG A 47 2.14 -3.02 -13.03
N THR A 48 1.81 -1.92 -13.69
CA THR A 48 1.48 -1.87 -15.12
C THR A 48 2.75 -1.65 -15.96
N ASP A 49 2.60 -1.69 -17.29
CA ASP A 49 3.72 -1.49 -18.22
C ASP A 49 4.22 -0.03 -18.25
N GLY A 50 3.50 0.90 -17.63
CA GLY A 50 3.90 2.29 -17.44
C GLY A 50 4.95 2.45 -16.32
N PRO A 51 5.93 3.37 -16.47
CA PRO A 51 6.98 3.55 -15.48
C PRO A 51 6.43 4.02 -14.12
N GLY A 52 6.39 3.10 -13.15
CA GLY A 52 5.99 3.38 -11.77
C GLY A 52 4.48 3.45 -11.55
N GLU A 53 3.68 2.99 -12.50
CA GLU A 53 2.23 2.92 -12.37
C GLU A 53 1.80 1.57 -11.80
N TYR A 54 0.84 1.59 -10.88
CA TYR A 54 0.21 0.39 -10.34
C TYR A 54 -1.30 0.48 -10.57
N ALA A 55 -1.88 -0.59 -11.10
CA ALA A 55 -3.32 -0.74 -11.18
C ALA A 55 -3.82 -1.41 -9.89
N LEU A 56 -4.88 -0.86 -9.32
CA LEU A 56 -5.57 -1.47 -8.20
C LEU A 56 -6.48 -2.59 -8.69
N TRP A 57 -6.28 -3.80 -8.18
CA TRP A 57 -7.03 -4.97 -8.64
C TRP A 57 -7.94 -5.56 -7.59
N ARG A 58 -7.48 -5.69 -6.35
CA ARG A 58 -8.18 -6.46 -5.32
C ARG A 58 -8.13 -5.76 -3.97
N LEU A 59 -9.25 -5.80 -3.26
CA LEU A 59 -9.41 -5.28 -1.91
C LEU A 59 -9.87 -6.43 -1.01
N HIS A 60 -9.12 -6.69 0.06
CA HIS A 60 -9.32 -7.83 0.94
C HIS A 60 -9.66 -7.40 2.36
N ALA A 61 -10.40 -8.25 3.06
CA ALA A 61 -10.65 -8.16 4.49
C ALA A 61 -9.41 -8.48 5.33
N ASP A 62 -9.55 -8.46 6.67
CA ASP A 62 -8.48 -8.84 7.58
C ASP A 62 -8.15 -10.34 7.55
N ASP A 63 -9.13 -11.19 7.31
CA ASP A 63 -8.96 -12.63 7.16
C ASP A 63 -8.34 -13.03 5.80
N GLY A 64 -8.07 -12.07 4.92
CA GLY A 64 -7.53 -12.30 3.57
C GLY A 64 -8.59 -12.58 2.51
N ARG A 65 -9.87 -12.64 2.88
CA ARG A 65 -11.00 -12.84 1.95
C ARG A 65 -11.11 -11.65 0.99
N LEU A 66 -11.24 -11.92 -0.30
CA LEU A 66 -11.55 -10.92 -1.32
C LEU A 66 -12.93 -10.30 -1.04
N LEU A 67 -12.97 -8.97 -0.90
CA LEU A 67 -14.21 -8.22 -0.72
C LEU A 67 -14.66 -7.58 -2.03
N LEU A 68 -13.73 -6.93 -2.72
CA LEU A 68 -13.98 -6.22 -3.97
C LEU A 68 -12.82 -6.47 -4.94
N GLN A 69 -13.16 -6.61 -6.21
CA GLN A 69 -12.21 -6.69 -7.30
C GLN A 69 -12.59 -5.63 -8.34
N PHE A 70 -11.58 -4.98 -8.92
CA PHE A 70 -11.82 -4.04 -10.00
C PHE A 70 -12.42 -4.76 -11.20
N ASP A 71 -13.46 -4.15 -11.78
CA ASP A 71 -14.04 -4.58 -13.04
C ASP A 71 -13.62 -3.59 -14.12
N LEU A 72 -12.72 -4.03 -15.01
CA LEU A 72 -12.21 -3.23 -16.13
C LEU A 72 -13.30 -2.76 -17.09
N LEU A 73 -14.46 -3.41 -17.09
CA LEU A 73 -15.59 -3.06 -17.95
C LEU A 73 -16.49 -1.97 -17.34
N LYS A 74 -16.27 -1.63 -16.07
CA LYS A 74 -17.01 -0.58 -15.38
C LYS A 74 -16.16 0.67 -15.26
N LYS A 75 -16.77 1.82 -15.54
CA LYS A 75 -16.13 3.10 -15.29
C LYS A 75 -15.80 3.20 -13.79
N PRO A 76 -14.53 3.40 -13.40
CA PRO A 76 -14.19 3.57 -12.00
C PRO A 76 -14.94 4.77 -11.42
N ASP A 77 -15.45 4.62 -10.21
CA ASP A 77 -15.90 5.75 -9.41
C ASP A 77 -14.67 6.52 -8.91
N THR A 78 -14.85 7.81 -8.65
CA THR A 78 -13.86 8.74 -8.11
C THR A 78 -13.12 8.21 -6.88
N ALA A 79 -13.78 7.42 -6.03
CA ALA A 79 -13.15 6.78 -4.88
C ALA A 79 -12.14 5.68 -5.28
N TRP A 80 -12.40 4.97 -6.38
CA TRP A 80 -11.49 3.95 -6.92
C TRP A 80 -10.25 4.58 -7.56
N ASP A 81 -10.43 5.68 -8.27
CA ASP A 81 -9.32 6.45 -8.84
C ASP A 81 -8.41 6.97 -7.73
N ALA A 82 -8.99 7.57 -6.68
CA ALA A 82 -8.23 8.03 -5.52
C ALA A 82 -7.46 6.90 -4.80
N LEU A 83 -8.06 5.71 -4.66
CA LEU A 83 -7.35 4.54 -4.12
C LEU A 83 -6.18 4.11 -5.02
N THR A 84 -6.39 4.11 -6.34
CA THR A 84 -5.39 3.68 -7.32
C THR A 84 -4.19 4.65 -7.33
N GLU A 85 -4.45 5.95 -7.29
CA GLU A 85 -3.42 6.98 -7.19
C GLU A 85 -2.60 6.85 -5.91
N ASP A 86 -3.27 6.71 -4.75
CA ASP A 86 -2.59 6.58 -3.46
C ASP A 86 -1.76 5.30 -3.37
N ALA A 87 -2.31 4.18 -3.85
CA ALA A 87 -1.62 2.90 -3.88
C ALA A 87 -0.38 2.94 -4.79
N SER A 88 -0.53 3.53 -5.98
CA SER A 88 0.58 3.78 -6.91
C SER A 88 1.66 4.63 -6.27
N PHE A 89 1.26 5.74 -5.63
CA PHE A 89 2.21 6.64 -5.01
C PHE A 89 2.97 5.96 -3.87
N LEU A 90 2.28 5.22 -3.00
CA LEU A 90 2.90 4.47 -1.91
C LEU A 90 3.89 3.41 -2.45
N ALA A 91 3.51 2.67 -3.48
CA ALA A 91 4.35 1.66 -4.11
C ALA A 91 5.59 2.28 -4.80
N ARG A 92 5.47 3.49 -5.37
CA ARG A 92 6.62 4.25 -5.89
C ARG A 92 7.58 4.66 -4.77
N LEU A 93 7.06 5.17 -3.64
CA LEU A 93 7.89 5.53 -2.49
C LEU A 93 8.64 4.31 -1.93
N ALA A 94 8.01 3.14 -1.92
CA ALA A 94 8.64 1.85 -1.56
C ALA A 94 9.78 1.46 -2.50
N ASN A 95 9.63 1.71 -3.81
CA ASN A 95 10.61 1.34 -4.81
C ASN A 95 11.84 2.27 -4.85
N LEU A 96 11.69 3.56 -4.51
CA LEU A 96 12.73 4.59 -4.65
C LEU A 96 14.02 4.34 -3.86
N ARG A 97 14.02 3.44 -2.89
CA ARG A 97 15.12 3.31 -1.92
C ARG A 97 15.52 1.87 -1.59
N THR A 98 15.01 0.88 -2.35
CA THR A 98 15.33 -0.55 -2.16
C THR A 98 15.32 -0.97 -0.69
N HIS A 99 14.28 -0.57 0.05
CA HIS A 99 14.16 -0.89 1.46
C HIS A 99 13.65 -2.33 1.67
N PRO A 100 13.83 -2.88 2.87
CA PRO A 100 13.20 -4.15 3.22
C PRO A 100 11.68 -4.12 2.97
N PRO A 101 11.07 -5.24 2.56
CA PRO A 101 9.63 -5.40 2.50
C PRO A 101 8.91 -4.85 3.74
N GLY A 102 7.80 -4.13 3.54
CA GLY A 102 7.00 -3.56 4.62
C GLY A 102 7.55 -2.26 5.22
N TYR A 103 8.75 -1.81 4.84
CA TYR A 103 9.37 -0.60 5.42
C TYR A 103 8.53 0.67 5.20
N PHE A 104 7.92 0.80 4.02
CA PHE A 104 6.92 1.84 3.72
C PHE A 104 5.52 1.27 3.56
N TYR A 105 5.18 0.23 4.34
CA TYR A 105 3.85 -0.40 4.34
C TYR A 105 3.45 -1.01 2.99
N VAL A 106 4.44 -1.42 2.20
CA VAL A 106 4.27 -2.11 0.91
C VAL A 106 5.02 -3.43 0.98
N HIS A 107 4.33 -4.52 0.68
CA HIS A 107 4.86 -5.87 0.74
C HIS A 107 4.81 -6.51 -0.65
N PRO A 108 5.93 -7.02 -1.18
CA PRO A 108 5.90 -7.78 -2.43
C PRO A 108 5.11 -9.07 -2.24
N LEU A 109 4.41 -9.49 -3.29
CA LEU A 109 3.70 -10.76 -3.37
C LEU A 109 4.47 -11.76 -4.26
N PRO A 110 4.02 -13.03 -4.39
CA PRO A 110 4.73 -14.03 -5.21
C PRO A 110 4.88 -13.63 -6.69
N ASP A 111 3.90 -12.93 -7.29
CA ASP A 111 4.13 -12.25 -8.57
C ASP A 111 4.97 -10.99 -8.28
N PRO A 112 6.16 -10.83 -8.90
CA PRO A 112 7.05 -9.71 -8.64
C PRO A 112 6.48 -8.34 -9.08
N ARG A 113 5.36 -8.33 -9.82
CA ARG A 113 4.62 -7.10 -10.16
C ARG A 113 3.59 -6.75 -9.09
N ASP A 114 3.19 -7.71 -8.27
CA ASP A 114 2.14 -7.56 -7.28
C ASP A 114 2.71 -7.06 -5.95
N VAL A 115 2.00 -6.10 -5.36
CA VAL A 115 2.27 -5.60 -4.01
C VAL A 115 0.99 -5.60 -3.19
N ALA A 116 1.15 -5.82 -1.89
CA ALA A 116 0.11 -5.72 -0.89
C ALA A 116 0.41 -4.57 0.08
N ILE A 117 -0.63 -3.78 0.35
CA ILE A 117 -0.61 -2.62 1.24
C ILE A 117 -1.57 -2.91 2.40
N PRO A 118 -1.07 -3.31 3.58
CA PRO A 118 -1.91 -3.55 4.74
C PRO A 118 -2.35 -2.20 5.33
N LEU A 119 -3.66 -2.07 5.56
CA LEU A 119 -4.25 -0.89 6.16
C LEU A 119 -4.22 -1.01 7.68
N PRO A 120 -3.83 0.05 8.40
CA PRO A 120 -3.91 0.06 9.85
C PRO A 120 -5.37 -0.05 10.32
N SER A 121 -5.62 -0.89 11.33
CA SER A 121 -6.93 -0.99 11.98
C SER A 121 -7.35 0.32 12.65
N ASN A 122 -6.36 1.12 13.06
CA ASN A 122 -6.55 2.48 13.55
C ASN A 122 -5.73 3.45 12.68
N PRO A 123 -6.34 4.36 11.90
CA PRO A 123 -5.60 5.30 11.05
C PRO A 123 -4.67 6.23 11.86
N ARG A 124 -4.84 6.34 13.17
CA ARG A 124 -3.93 7.06 14.08
C ARG A 124 -2.76 6.19 14.58
N GLY A 125 -2.91 4.85 14.63
CA GLY A 125 -1.94 3.89 15.14
C GLY A 125 -1.33 3.03 14.02
N LEU A 126 -0.08 3.32 13.67
CA LEU A 126 0.58 2.82 12.45
C LEU A 126 1.50 1.63 12.71
N ALA A 127 1.09 0.70 13.57
CA ALA A 127 1.83 -0.55 13.66
C ALA A 127 1.65 -1.29 12.33
N PRO A 128 2.75 -1.67 11.64
CA PRO A 128 2.66 -2.53 10.46
C PRO A 128 1.90 -3.79 10.86
N ARG A 129 0.90 -4.13 10.06
CA ARG A 129 0.14 -5.36 10.22
C ARG A 129 0.78 -6.43 9.33
N THR A 130 0.90 -7.64 9.87
CA THR A 130 1.24 -8.81 9.06
C THR A 130 0.12 -9.09 8.06
N ILE A 131 0.46 -9.35 6.80
CA ILE A 131 -0.50 -9.79 5.80
C ILE A 131 -0.74 -11.29 6.00
N GLY A 132 -2.00 -11.67 6.21
CA GLY A 132 -2.41 -13.08 6.22
C GLY A 132 -2.44 -13.65 4.80
N THR A 133 -2.72 -14.94 4.67
CA THR A 133 -2.86 -15.57 3.35
C THR A 133 -3.99 -14.90 2.56
N LEU A 134 -3.69 -14.37 1.37
CA LEU A 134 -4.69 -13.80 0.48
C LEU A 134 -5.39 -14.94 -0.28
N GLN A 135 -6.72 -14.96 -0.23
CA GLN A 135 -7.59 -15.93 -0.90
C GLN A 135 -8.16 -15.37 -2.20
#